data_AF-A0A7W3T933-F1
#
_entry.id   AF-A0A7W3T933-F1
#
_cell.length_a   1.000
_cell.length_b   1.000
_cell.length_c   1.000
_cell.angle_alpha   90.00
_cell.angle_beta   90.00
_cell.angle_gamma   90.00
#
_symmetry.space_group_name_H-M   'P 1'
#
loop_
_entity.id
_entity.type
_entity.pdbx_description
1 polymer ?
#
loop_
_entity_poly.entity_id
_entity_poly.type
_entity_poly.pdbx_seq_one_letter_code
_entity_poly.pdbx_strand_id
1 'polypeptide(L)'
;MRFLVRVGGSVEGLAVGAPVTMRGYRVGTVREVAVTFDTGTGRLDVPVVIDIVPGSLIIDGQRPETADGLLDAVATLVRRGLRAQLASPSLLAASREVALDLVPDATPTGLGDGTPPEIPSQP
;
A
#
# COMPACT_ATOMS: atom_id res chain seq x y z
N MET A 1 0.41 2.31 -11.58
CA MET A 1 -0.17 0.95 -11.54
C MET A 1 -0.91 0.85 -10.23
N ARG A 2 -2.16 0.40 -10.28
CA ARG A 2 -3.05 0.45 -9.13
C ARG A 2 -2.91 -0.79 -8.27
N PHE A 3 -2.94 -0.58 -6.96
CA PHE A 3 -3.04 -1.60 -5.94
C PHE A 3 -4.12 -1.22 -4.94
N LEU A 4 -4.75 -2.23 -4.33
CA LEU A 4 -5.64 -2.05 -3.20
C LEU A 4 -4.86 -2.24 -1.90
N VAL A 5 -5.12 -1.42 -0.89
CA VAL A 5 -4.68 -1.64 0.49
C VAL A 5 -5.85 -1.43 1.43
N ARG A 6 -5.99 -2.30 2.42
CA ARG A 6 -6.99 -2.15 3.49
C ARG A 6 -6.31 -1.68 4.75
N VAL A 7 -6.42 -0.40 5.08
CA VAL A 7 -5.73 0.13 6.25
C VAL A 7 -6.58 -0.06 7.50
N GLY A 8 -5.99 -0.64 8.54
CA GLY A 8 -6.63 -0.73 9.86
C GLY A 8 -6.61 0.63 10.58
N GLY A 9 -7.60 0.88 11.43
CA GLY A 9 -7.64 2.07 12.29
C GLY A 9 -8.25 3.31 11.64
N SER A 10 -7.94 4.49 12.21
CA SER A 10 -8.48 5.76 11.73
C SER A 10 -7.71 6.25 10.50
N VAL A 11 -8.41 6.45 9.38
CA VAL A 11 -7.89 7.09 8.16
C VAL A 11 -7.93 8.61 8.21
N GLU A 12 -8.20 9.20 9.36
CA GLU A 12 -8.22 10.65 9.53
C GLU A 12 -6.89 11.28 9.07
N GLY A 13 -6.99 12.31 8.22
CA GLY A 13 -5.85 12.98 7.62
C GLY A 13 -5.27 12.29 6.37
N LEU A 14 -5.81 11.12 5.96
CA LEU A 14 -5.52 10.53 4.66
C LEU A 14 -6.47 11.10 3.60
N ALA A 15 -5.92 11.61 2.51
CA ALA A 15 -6.69 12.19 1.42
C ALA A 15 -6.22 11.66 0.06
N VAL A 16 -7.08 11.75 -0.95
CA VAL A 16 -6.68 11.54 -2.35
C VAL A 16 -5.54 12.53 -2.68
N GLY A 17 -4.48 12.03 -3.30
CA GLY A 17 -3.26 12.80 -3.57
C GLY A 17 -2.17 12.66 -2.49
N ALA A 18 -2.48 12.06 -1.34
CA ALA A 18 -1.48 11.74 -0.32
C ALA A 18 -0.35 10.87 -0.88
N PRO A 19 0.89 11.03 -0.42
CA PRO A 19 2.00 10.26 -0.93
C PRO A 19 1.87 8.78 -0.54
N VAL A 20 2.38 7.93 -1.42
CA VAL A 20 2.69 6.53 -1.09
C VAL A 20 4.20 6.44 -0.99
N THR A 21 4.70 6.02 0.16
CA THR A 21 6.13 6.03 0.47
C THR A 21 6.65 4.63 0.71
N MET A 22 7.93 4.43 0.41
CA MET A 22 8.71 3.26 0.82
C MET A 22 9.95 3.75 1.53
N ARG A 23 10.06 3.49 2.83
CA ARG A 23 11.16 4.00 3.67
C ARG A 23 11.38 5.51 3.51
N GLY A 24 10.29 6.27 3.47
CA GLY A 24 10.32 7.74 3.33
C GLY A 24 10.54 8.25 1.89
N TYR A 25 10.83 7.39 0.91
CA TYR A 25 10.90 7.78 -0.49
C TYR A 25 9.54 7.65 -1.16
N ARG A 26 9.09 8.69 -1.88
CA ARG A 26 7.81 8.66 -2.58
C ARG A 26 7.89 7.76 -3.81
N VAL A 27 7.06 6.73 -3.84
CA VAL A 27 6.94 5.75 -4.94
C VAL A 27 5.61 5.85 -5.66
N GLY A 28 4.67 6.62 -5.12
CA GLY A 28 3.31 6.63 -5.62
C GLY A 28 2.43 7.71 -4.99
N THR A 29 1.13 7.55 -5.20
CA THR A 29 0.09 8.47 -4.73
C THR A 29 -1.21 7.73 -4.43
N VAL A 30 -1.94 8.17 -3.40
CA VAL A 30 -3.29 7.69 -3.10
C VAL A 30 -4.26 8.19 -4.17
N ARG A 31 -5.00 7.26 -4.78
CA ARG A 31 -5.95 7.55 -5.85
C ARG A 31 -7.39 7.63 -5.36
N GLU A 32 -7.77 6.79 -4.40
CA GLU A 32 -9.13 6.70 -3.88
C GLU A 32 -9.11 6.23 -2.43
N VAL A 33 -10.05 6.75 -1.63
CA VAL A 33 -10.30 6.33 -0.25
C VAL A 33 -11.80 6.13 -0.13
N ALA A 34 -12.25 4.92 0.22
CA ALA A 34 -13.66 4.62 0.39
C ALA A 34 -13.86 3.94 1.75
N VAL A 35 -14.97 4.25 2.41
CA VAL A 35 -15.41 3.55 3.62
C VAL A 35 -16.47 2.54 3.23
N THR A 36 -16.23 1.28 3.52
CA THR A 36 -17.15 0.18 3.25
C THR A 36 -17.62 -0.43 4.56
N PHE A 37 -18.91 -0.76 4.64
CA PHE A 37 -19.48 -1.48 5.77
C PHE A 37 -19.93 -2.84 5.29
N ASP A 38 -19.31 -3.89 5.81
CA ASP A 38 -19.73 -5.26 5.56
C ASP A 38 -20.89 -5.59 6.50
N THR A 39 -22.10 -5.67 5.96
CA THR A 39 -23.31 -6.00 6.71
C THR A 39 -23.34 -7.44 7.21
N GLY A 40 -22.57 -8.34 6.61
CA GLY A 40 -22.48 -9.75 7.01
C GLY A 40 -21.57 -9.95 8.22
N THR A 41 -20.44 -9.23 8.28
CA THR A 41 -19.49 -9.32 9.42
C THR A 41 -19.66 -8.20 10.44
N GLY A 42 -20.44 -7.15 10.12
CA GLY A 42 -20.59 -5.96 10.94
C GLY A 42 -19.33 -5.11 11.03
N ARG A 43 -18.38 -5.30 10.11
CA ARG A 43 -17.07 -4.64 10.14
C ARG A 43 -17.05 -3.43 9.22
N LEU A 44 -16.52 -2.34 9.75
CA LEU A 44 -16.12 -1.18 8.96
C LEU A 44 -14.73 -1.47 8.38
N ASP A 45 -14.58 -1.25 7.09
CA ASP A 45 -13.31 -1.40 6.37
C ASP A 45 -13.07 -0.16 5.52
N VAL A 46 -11.80 0.16 5.28
CA VAL A 46 -11.40 1.34 4.52
C VAL A 46 -10.45 0.93 3.39
N PRO A 47 -11.00 0.44 2.26
CA PRO A 47 -10.22 0.23 1.06
C PRO A 47 -9.65 1.54 0.53
N VAL A 48 -8.34 1.54 0.29
CA VAL A 48 -7.60 2.64 -0.31
C VAL A 48 -6.97 2.13 -1.60
N VAL A 49 -7.26 2.80 -2.71
CA VAL A 49 -6.60 2.52 -3.98
C VAL A 49 -5.38 3.42 -4.08
N ILE A 50 -4.22 2.82 -4.29
CA ILE A 50 -2.96 3.51 -4.47
C ILE A 50 -2.42 3.29 -5.89
N ASP A 51 -1.72 4.28 -6.41
CA ASP A 51 -0.95 4.17 -7.66
C ASP A 51 0.54 4.16 -7.33
N ILE A 52 1.25 3.11 -7.74
CA ILE A 52 2.72 3.03 -7.70
C ILE A 52 3.27 3.26 -9.12
N VAL A 53 4.33 4.06 -9.23
CA VAL A 53 4.90 4.47 -10.51
C VAL A 53 5.95 3.43 -10.97
N PRO A 54 5.80 2.83 -12.17
CA PRO A 54 6.86 1.97 -12.72
C PRO A 54 8.20 2.71 -12.79
N GLY A 55 9.28 2.01 -12.49
CA GLY A 55 10.62 2.58 -12.42
C GLY A 55 10.94 3.35 -11.14
N SER A 56 9.99 3.49 -10.19
CA SER A 56 10.25 4.12 -8.89
C SER A 56 11.03 3.22 -7.92
N LEU A 57 11.21 1.95 -8.25
CA LEU A 57 11.87 0.94 -7.42
C LEU A 57 13.04 0.31 -8.18
N ILE A 58 14.04 -0.17 -7.43
CA ILE A 58 15.10 -1.04 -7.94
C ILE A 58 15.10 -2.28 -7.07
N ILE A 59 14.92 -3.45 -7.69
CA ILE A 59 14.86 -4.74 -7.00
C ILE A 59 15.87 -5.67 -7.67
N ASP A 60 16.79 -6.21 -6.88
CA ASP A 60 17.82 -7.15 -7.36
C ASP A 60 18.58 -6.59 -8.59
N GLY A 61 18.85 -5.27 -8.58
CA GLY A 61 19.54 -4.55 -9.65
C GLY A 61 18.69 -4.23 -10.89
N GLN A 62 17.44 -4.68 -10.92
CA GLN A 62 16.50 -4.42 -12.02
C GLN A 62 15.55 -3.28 -11.69
N ARG A 63 15.23 -2.47 -12.71
CA ARG A 63 14.24 -1.40 -12.62
C ARG A 63 12.99 -1.84 -13.40
N PRO A 64 11.87 -2.17 -12.73
CA PRO A 64 10.64 -2.55 -13.42
C PRO A 64 9.96 -1.32 -14.02
N GLU A 65 10.20 -1.07 -15.30
CA GLU A 65 9.65 0.10 -16.03
C GLU A 65 8.27 -0.13 -16.63
N THR A 66 7.80 -1.38 -16.69
CA THR A 66 6.46 -1.75 -17.16
C THR A 66 5.51 -2.01 -16.00
N ALA A 67 4.20 -1.99 -16.27
CA ALA A 67 3.19 -2.35 -15.27
C ALA A 67 3.36 -3.81 -14.82
N ASP A 68 3.55 -4.75 -15.75
CA ASP A 68 3.74 -6.17 -15.41
C ASP A 68 5.03 -6.40 -14.63
N GLY A 69 6.13 -5.74 -15.01
CA GLY A 69 7.37 -5.81 -14.25
C GLY A 69 7.21 -5.26 -12.84
N LEU A 70 6.41 -4.20 -12.66
CA LEU A 70 6.12 -3.63 -11.34
C LEU A 70 5.23 -4.58 -10.52
N LEU A 71 4.26 -5.25 -11.15
CA LEU A 71 3.43 -6.27 -10.49
C LEU A 71 4.31 -7.40 -9.92
N ASP A 72 5.20 -7.96 -10.73
CA ASP A 72 6.10 -9.05 -10.33
C ASP A 72 7.07 -8.63 -9.21
N ALA A 73 7.57 -7.40 -9.32
CA ALA A 73 8.41 -6.75 -8.32
C ALA A 73 7.68 -6.63 -6.97
N VAL A 74 6.48 -6.06 -6.95
CA VAL A 74 5.68 -5.89 -5.73
C VAL A 74 5.28 -7.26 -5.17
N ALA A 75 4.87 -8.22 -6.01
CA ALA A 75 4.55 -9.58 -5.58
C ALA A 75 5.75 -10.25 -4.88
N THR A 76 6.97 -10.03 -5.39
CA THR A 76 8.20 -10.51 -4.76
C THR A 76 8.42 -9.88 -3.40
N LEU A 77 8.22 -8.57 -3.28
CA LEU A 77 8.34 -7.87 -2.00
C LEU A 77 7.28 -8.32 -0.99
N VAL A 78 6.04 -8.54 -1.41
CA VAL A 78 4.95 -9.04 -0.54
C VAL A 78 5.29 -10.43 0.02
N ARG A 79 5.81 -11.33 -0.82
CA ARG A 79 6.34 -12.63 -0.35
C ARG A 79 7.48 -12.49 0.65
N ARG A 80 8.27 -11.42 0.55
CA ARG A 80 9.37 -11.07 1.47
C ARG A 80 8.91 -10.25 2.69
N GLY A 81 7.60 -10.04 2.88
CA GLY A 81 7.04 -9.37 4.06
C GLY A 81 6.65 -7.90 3.85
N LEU A 82 6.49 -7.43 2.62
CA LEU A 82 6.00 -6.07 2.36
C LEU A 82 4.58 -5.94 2.91
N ARG A 83 4.36 -4.88 3.70
CA ARG A 83 3.05 -4.51 4.23
C ARG A 83 2.77 -3.04 4.02
N ALA A 84 1.50 -2.73 3.78
CA ALA A 84 0.98 -1.36 3.80
C ALA A 84 0.54 -0.96 5.20
N GLN A 85 0.77 0.30 5.58
CA GLN A 85 0.31 0.88 6.83
C GLN A 85 0.03 2.38 6.65
N LEU A 86 -0.78 2.94 7.55
CA LEU A 86 -0.91 4.39 7.66
C LEU A 86 0.24 4.94 8.49
N ALA A 87 0.96 5.90 7.92
CA ALA A 87 2.04 6.59 8.61
C ALA A 87 1.74 8.08 8.77
N SER A 88 2.33 8.69 9.80
CA SER A 88 2.47 10.14 9.91
C SER A 88 3.95 10.47 9.75
N PRO A 89 4.34 11.32 8.78
CA PRO A 89 5.75 11.66 8.59
C PRO A 89 6.35 12.46 9.76
N SER A 90 5.52 13.06 10.62
CA SER A 90 5.94 13.63 11.91
C SER A 90 4.78 13.68 12.91
N LEU A 91 5.10 13.81 14.21
CA LEU A 91 4.09 13.98 15.27
C LEU A 91 3.25 15.25 15.14
N LEU A 92 3.75 16.24 14.38
CA LEU A 92 3.09 17.53 14.16
C LEU A 92 2.34 17.57 12.82
N ALA A 93 2.48 16.54 11.98
CA ALA A 93 1.82 16.49 10.68
C ALA A 93 0.34 16.18 10.86
N ALA A 94 -0.52 17.05 10.35
CA ALA A 94 -1.96 16.80 10.25
C ALA A 94 -2.31 15.82 9.13
N SER A 95 -1.40 15.62 8.17
CA SER A 95 -1.59 14.75 7.00
C SER A 95 -0.97 13.38 7.18
N ARG A 96 -1.68 12.34 6.72
CA ARG A 96 -1.21 10.95 6.69
C ARG A 96 -0.71 10.57 5.30
N GLU A 97 0.06 9.49 5.28
CA GLU A 97 0.53 8.83 4.06
C GLU A 97 0.33 7.31 4.14
N VAL A 98 0.37 6.65 2.98
CA VAL A 98 0.45 5.19 2.92
C VAL A 98 1.92 4.80 2.84
N ALA A 99 2.44 4.20 3.90
CA ALA A 99 3.80 3.67 3.91
C ALA A 99 3.77 2.18 3.56
N LEU A 100 4.65 1.77 2.65
CA LEU A 100 4.93 0.38 2.34
C LEU A 100 6.30 0.04 2.93
N ASP A 101 6.37 -0.94 3.83
CA ASP A 101 7.63 -1.35 4.45
C ASP A 101 7.73 -2.87 4.56
N LEU A 102 8.97 -3.36 4.63
CA LEU A 102 9.26 -4.76 4.88
C LEU A 102 9.21 -5.01 6.38
N VAL A 103 8.26 -5.83 6.79
CA VAL A 103 8.05 -6.19 8.19
C VAL A 103 8.85 -7.45 8.49
N PRO A 104 9.78 -7.42 9.45
CA PRO A 104 10.50 -8.61 9.89
C PRO A 104 9.53 -9.69 10.35
N ASP A 105 9.82 -10.95 10.01
CA ASP A 105 9.04 -12.13 10.42
C ASP A 105 7.56 -12.10 10.02
N ALA A 106 7.18 -11.26 9.05
CA ALA A 106 5.83 -11.24 8.51
C ALA A 106 5.50 -12.59 7.88
N THR A 107 4.30 -13.11 8.17
CA THR A 107 3.82 -14.36 7.58
C THR A 107 3.88 -14.27 6.04
N PRO A 108 4.58 -15.19 5.35
CA PRO A 108 4.65 -15.16 3.90
C PRO A 108 3.25 -15.21 3.29
N THR A 109 2.98 -14.29 2.39
CA THR A 109 1.70 -14.21 1.68
C THR A 109 1.92 -13.66 0.27
N GLY A 110 0.90 -13.80 -0.58
CA GLY A 110 0.88 -13.24 -1.92
C GLY A 110 0.15 -11.89 -1.98
N LEU A 111 0.11 -11.32 -3.18
CA LEU A 111 -0.89 -10.29 -3.49
C LEU A 111 -2.28 -10.95 -3.43
N GLY A 112 -3.28 -10.20 -2.99
CA GLY A 112 -4.67 -10.66 -3.07
C GLY A 112 -5.18 -10.66 -4.50
N ASP A 113 -6.08 -11.59 -4.81
CA ASP A 113 -6.59 -11.87 -6.16
C ASP A 113 -7.58 -10.81 -6.71
N GLY A 114 -7.72 -9.68 -6.00
CA GLY A 114 -8.59 -8.58 -6.40
C GLY A 114 -8.13 -7.86 -7.66
N THR A 115 -9.03 -7.06 -8.24
CA THR A 115 -8.69 -6.11 -9.31
C THR A 115 -9.06 -4.69 -8.85
N PRO A 116 -8.09 -3.84 -8.44
CA PRO A 116 -6.65 -4.06 -8.51
C PRO A 116 -6.11 -5.07 -7.47
N PRO A 117 -4.92 -5.67 -7.70
CA PRO A 117 -4.30 -6.61 -6.76
C PRO A 117 -4.08 -5.97 -5.39
N GLU A 118 -4.25 -6.75 -4.33
CA GLU A 118 -4.19 -6.24 -2.97
C GLU A 118 -2.82 -6.45 -2.34
N ILE A 119 -2.24 -5.37 -1.80
CA ILE A 119 -1.06 -5.44 -0.94
C ILE A 119 -1.56 -5.63 0.50
N PRO A 120 -1.12 -6.70 1.20
CA PRO A 120 -1.51 -6.93 2.58
C PRO A 120 -1.09 -5.77 3.49
N SER A 121 -1.94 -5.45 4.46
CA SER A 121 -1.68 -4.40 5.44
C SER A 121 -1.26 -4.96 6.78
N GLN A 122 -0.73 -4.09 7.62
CA GLN A 122 -0.62 -4.31 9.05
C GLN A 122 -1.48 -3.30 9.82
N PRO A 123 -1.89 -3.62 11.06
CA PRO A 123 -2.61 -2.69 11.94
C PRO A 123 -1.81 -1.43 12.26
#